data_AF-A0A0F7SE10-F1
#
_entry.id   AF-A0A0F7SE10-F1
#
_cell.length_a   1.000
_cell.length_b   1.000
_cell.length_c   1.000
_cell.angle_alpha   90.00
_cell.angle_beta   90.00
_cell.angle_gamma   90.00
#
_symmetry.space_group_name_H-M   'P 1'
#
loop_
_entity.id
_entity.type
_entity.pdbx_description
1 polymer ?
#
loop_
_entity_poly.entity_id
_entity_poly.type
_entity_poly.pdbx_seq_one_letter_code
_entity_poly.pdbx_strand_id
1 'polypeptide(L)'
;MFRIADKYCIDGLRSAALQHIAKDISKSTLKTDLEEREEIIMFPEICEVYRNFCKVWYLALGSELDKHIEDTLGLDVSELANAIKNSRAER
;
A
#
# COMPACT_ATOMS: atom_id res chain seq x y z
N MET A 1 7.20 -17.00 1.64
CA MET A 1 8.50 -16.54 1.08
C MET A 1 9.10 -15.37 1.85
N PHE A 2 8.37 -14.29 2.13
CA PHE A 2 8.88 -13.11 2.85
C PHE A 2 9.46 -13.42 4.25
N ARG A 3 8.73 -14.21 5.05
CA ARG A 3 9.16 -14.67 6.39
C ARG A 3 10.52 -15.40 6.43
N ILE A 4 10.92 -16.06 5.34
CA ILE A 4 12.23 -16.74 5.26
C ILE A 4 13.31 -15.72 4.87
N ALA A 5 13.04 -14.84 3.92
CA ALA A 5 13.98 -13.79 3.51
C ALA A 5 14.37 -12.87 4.67
N ASP A 6 13.38 -12.48 5.48
CA ASP A 6 13.56 -11.62 6.65
C ASP A 6 14.37 -12.31 7.76
N LYS A 7 14.10 -13.59 8.01
CA LYS A 7 14.83 -14.41 8.99
C LYS A 7 16.31 -14.63 8.63
N TYR A 8 16.66 -14.59 7.33
CA TYR A 8 18.02 -14.88 6.85
C TYR A 8 18.72 -13.67 6.18
N CYS A 9 18.15 -12.45 6.29
CA CYS A 9 18.68 -11.22 5.69
C CYS A 9 19.12 -11.36 4.23
N ILE A 10 18.33 -12.06 3.40
CA ILE A 10 18.65 -12.23 1.98
C ILE A 10 17.99 -11.09 1.19
N ASP A 11 18.71 -9.99 1.00
CA ASP A 11 18.21 -8.76 0.37
C ASP A 11 17.57 -9.00 -1.00
N GLY A 12 18.18 -9.83 -1.84
CA GLY A 12 17.63 -10.16 -3.17
C GLY A 12 16.28 -10.89 -3.12
N LEU A 13 16.07 -11.72 -2.10
CA LEU A 13 14.81 -12.45 -1.91
C LEU A 13 13.71 -11.54 -1.36
N ARG A 14 14.08 -10.58 -0.50
CA ARG A 14 13.21 -9.53 0.03
C ARG A 14 12.73 -8.59 -1.08
N SER A 15 13.63 -8.09 -1.92
CA SER A 15 13.26 -7.24 -3.07
C SER A 15 12.37 -7.96 -4.07
N ALA A 16 12.68 -9.23 -4.40
CA ALA A 16 11.86 -10.02 -5.31
C ALA A 16 10.45 -10.26 -4.74
N ALA A 17 10.33 -10.52 -3.44
CA ALA A 17 9.05 -10.70 -2.78
C ALA A 17 8.24 -9.40 -2.72
N LEU A 18 8.86 -8.25 -2.44
CA LEU A 18 8.20 -6.94 -2.51
C LEU A 18 7.70 -6.62 -3.92
N GLN A 19 8.50 -6.90 -4.95
CA GLN A 19 8.08 -6.72 -6.35
C GLN A 19 6.92 -7.64 -6.73
N HIS A 20 6.87 -8.86 -6.19
CA HIS A 20 5.77 -9.77 -6.45
C HIS A 20 4.49 -9.28 -5.79
N ILE A 21 4.57 -8.85 -4.52
CA ILE A 21 3.45 -8.21 -3.80
C ILE A 21 2.97 -6.98 -4.59
N ALA A 22 3.88 -6.09 -4.99
CA ALA A 22 3.53 -4.88 -5.74
C ALA A 22 2.86 -5.17 -7.09
N LYS A 23 3.20 -6.27 -7.76
CA LYS A 23 2.55 -6.71 -9.01
C LYS A 23 1.16 -7.31 -8.79
N ASP A 24 0.93 -7.86 -7.60
CA ASP A 24 -0.32 -8.55 -7.24
C ASP A 24 -1.37 -7.58 -6.67
N ILE A 25 -0.94 -6.41 -6.18
CA ILE A 25 -1.85 -5.35 -5.72
C ILE A 25 -2.68 -4.86 -6.89
N SER A 26 -4.00 -5.08 -6.80
CA SER A 26 -4.98 -4.58 -7.74
C SER A 26 -6.08 -3.82 -7.00
N LYS A 27 -6.75 -2.88 -7.66
CA LYS A 27 -7.89 -2.16 -7.07
C LYS A 27 -8.98 -3.13 -6.56
N SER A 28 -9.19 -4.22 -7.29
CA SER A 28 -10.17 -5.26 -6.96
C SER A 28 -9.82 -6.08 -5.71
N THR A 29 -8.54 -6.27 -5.42
CA THR A 29 -8.07 -7.07 -4.27
C THR A 29 -7.64 -6.20 -3.09
N LEU A 30 -7.44 -4.89 -3.30
CA LEU A 30 -6.93 -3.97 -2.29
C LEU A 30 -7.77 -3.95 -1.01
N LYS A 31 -9.10 -4.00 -1.12
CA LYS A 31 -9.98 -4.00 0.05
C LYS A 31 -9.74 -5.23 0.93
N THR A 32 -9.81 -6.40 0.31
CA THR A 32 -9.58 -7.68 0.99
C THR A 32 -8.16 -7.74 1.57
N ASP A 33 -7.17 -7.22 0.85
CA ASP A 33 -5.80 -7.14 1.36
C ASP A 33 -5.72 -6.27 2.62
N LEU A 34 -6.34 -5.09 2.65
CA LEU A 34 -6.33 -4.19 3.81
C LEU A 34 -7.14 -4.73 5.01
N GLU A 35 -8.12 -5.59 4.77
CA GLU A 35 -8.94 -6.23 5.80
C GLU A 35 -8.30 -7.50 6.37
N GLU A 36 -7.67 -8.32 5.52
CA GLU A 36 -7.28 -9.70 5.87
C GLU A 36 -5.76 -9.96 5.88
N ARG A 37 -4.93 -9.18 5.17
CA ARG A 37 -3.47 -9.41 5.17
C ARG A 37 -2.82 -8.86 6.41
N GLU A 38 -2.64 -9.72 7.41
CA GLU A 38 -1.85 -9.42 8.61
C GLU A 38 -0.41 -8.99 8.28
N GLU A 39 0.15 -9.39 7.13
CA GLU A 39 1.48 -8.98 6.71
C GLU A 39 1.62 -7.47 6.51
N ILE A 40 0.54 -6.77 6.17
CA ILE A 40 0.55 -5.30 6.04
C ILE A 40 0.79 -4.65 7.40
N ILE A 41 0.27 -5.25 8.48
CA ILE A 41 0.42 -4.77 9.85
C ILE A 41 1.76 -5.22 10.43
N MET A 42 2.16 -6.47 10.17
CA MET A 42 3.36 -7.07 10.73
C MET A 42 4.67 -6.59 10.10
N PHE A 43 4.67 -6.21 8.81
CA PHE A 43 5.89 -5.87 8.08
C PHE A 43 5.84 -4.43 7.54
N PRO A 44 6.68 -3.52 8.05
CA PRO A 44 6.64 -2.11 7.66
C PRO A 44 6.95 -1.91 6.17
N GLU A 45 7.78 -2.76 5.56
CA GLU A 45 8.08 -2.69 4.13
C GLU A 45 6.86 -2.99 3.25
N ILE A 46 6.02 -3.93 3.69
CA ILE A 46 4.79 -4.27 2.97
C ILE A 46 3.79 -3.12 3.14
N CYS A 47 3.63 -2.62 4.37
CA CYS A 47 2.84 -1.42 4.64
C CYS A 47 3.23 -0.26 3.71
N GLU A 48 4.53 -0.02 3.53
CA GLU A 48 5.04 1.05 2.68
C GLU A 48 4.70 0.86 1.19
N VAL A 49 4.75 -0.38 0.67
CA VAL A 49 4.32 -0.68 -0.70
C VAL A 49 2.83 -0.33 -0.89
N TYR A 50 1.98 -0.73 0.05
CA TYR A 50 0.55 -0.40 0.01
C TYR A 50 0.29 1.10 0.16
N ARG A 51 1.03 1.78 1.05
CA ARG A 51 0.98 3.25 1.20
C ARG A 51 1.31 3.97 -0.11
N ASN A 52 2.39 3.55 -0.77
CA ASN A 52 2.81 4.15 -2.04
C ASN A 52 1.82 3.87 -3.16
N PHE A 53 1.26 2.66 -3.21
CA PHE A 53 0.20 2.34 -4.16
C PHE A 53 -1.02 3.23 -3.95
N CYS A 54 -1.49 3.37 -2.71
CA CYS A 54 -2.63 4.23 -2.38
C CYS A 54 -2.36 5.69 -2.74
N LYS A 55 -1.18 6.25 -2.42
CA LYS A 55 -0.80 7.62 -2.79
C LYS A 55 -0.91 7.90 -4.29
N VAL A 56 -0.46 6.97 -5.13
CA VAL A 56 -0.45 7.13 -6.60
C VAL A 56 -1.84 6.92 -7.19
N TRP A 57 -2.58 5.93 -6.69
CA TRP A 57 -3.85 5.51 -7.28
C TRP A 57 -5.08 6.04 -6.53
N TYR A 58 -4.92 6.87 -5.51
CA TYR A 58 -5.99 7.31 -4.62
C TYR A 58 -7.24 7.82 -5.36
N LEU A 59 -7.08 8.65 -6.38
CA LEU A 59 -8.22 9.15 -7.18
C LEU A 59 -9.03 8.06 -7.88
N ALA A 60 -8.39 6.94 -8.21
CA ALA A 60 -9.02 5.79 -8.82
C ALA A 60 -9.58 4.83 -7.75
N LEU A 61 -9.17 4.94 -6.50
CA LEU A 61 -9.74 4.19 -5.38
C LEU A 61 -11.09 4.81 -5.00
N GLY A 62 -12.08 3.97 -4.72
CA GLY A 62 -13.38 4.44 -4.24
C GLY A 62 -13.27 4.89 -2.78
N SER A 63 -14.15 5.79 -2.36
CA SER A 63 -14.21 6.28 -0.97
C SER A 63 -14.55 5.19 0.05
N GLU A 64 -14.97 4.00 -0.41
CA GLU A 64 -15.16 2.81 0.41
C GLU A 64 -13.86 2.30 1.06
N LEU A 65 -12.70 2.66 0.51
CA LEU A 65 -11.39 2.27 1.01
C LEU A 65 -10.79 3.29 2.00
N ASP A 66 -11.37 4.50 2.09
CA ASP A 66 -10.79 5.60 2.87
C ASP A 66 -10.53 5.19 4.32
N LYS A 67 -11.53 4.60 4.98
CA LYS A 67 -11.40 4.12 6.37
C LYS A 67 -10.31 3.07 6.54
N HIS A 68 -10.23 2.11 5.62
CA HIS A 68 -9.20 1.07 5.68
C HIS A 68 -7.80 1.63 5.43
N ILE A 69 -7.68 2.66 4.60
CA ILE A 69 -6.43 3.36 4.35
C ILE A 69 -6.00 4.15 5.60
N GLU A 70 -6.93 4.80 6.31
CA GLU A 70 -6.63 5.48 7.58
C GLU A 70 -6.23 4.47 8.67
N ASP A 71 -7.05 3.45 8.89
CA ASP A 71 -6.87 2.52 10.01
C ASP A 71 -5.68 1.59 9.80
N THR A 72 -5.53 0.99 8.61
CA THR A 72 -4.50 -0.03 8.33
C THR A 72 -3.19 0.62 7.87
N LEU A 73 -3.27 1.67 7.05
CA LEU A 73 -2.07 2.31 6.50
C LEU A 73 -1.71 3.60 7.23
N GLY A 74 -2.52 4.16 8.13
CA GLY A 74 -2.19 5.40 8.84
C GLY A 74 -1.95 6.58 7.89
N LEU A 75 -2.60 6.59 6.74
CA LEU A 75 -2.51 7.70 5.78
C LEU A 75 -3.70 8.63 5.97
N ASP A 76 -3.43 9.94 6.05
CA ASP A 76 -4.48 10.94 6.06
C ASP A 76 -5.06 11.11 4.66
N VAL A 77 -6.31 10.67 4.50
CA VAL A 77 -6.95 10.64 3.18
C VAL A 77 -7.30 12.04 2.69
N SER A 78 -7.53 12.98 3.61
CA SER A 78 -7.79 14.38 3.28
C SER A 78 -6.53 15.02 2.68
N GLU A 79 -5.35 14.72 3.23
CA GLU A 79 -4.07 15.13 2.67
C GLU A 79 -3.82 14.50 1.29
N LEU A 80 -4.12 13.21 1.13
CA LEU A 80 -4.00 12.54 -0.18
C LEU A 80 -4.88 13.21 -1.25
N ALA A 81 -6.14 13.49 -0.92
CA ALA A 81 -7.06 14.16 -1.81
C ALA A 81 -6.61 15.58 -2.18
N ASN A 82 -6.05 16.32 -1.20
CA ASN A 82 -5.59 17.70 -1.41
C ASN A 82 -4.26 17.78 -2.17
N ALA A 83 -3.32 16.87 -1.91
CA ALA A 83 -2.05 16.80 -2.61
C ALA A 83 -2.25 16.61 -4.12
N ILE A 84 -3.24 15.80 -4.49
CA ILE A 84 -3.54 15.55 -5.90
C ILE A 84 -4.28 16.73 -6.55
N LYS A 85 -5.14 17.44 -5.81
CA LYS A 85 -5.78 18.68 -6.30
C LYS A 85 -4.75 19.77 -6.61
N ASN A 86 -3.78 19.97 -5.73
CA ASN A 86 -2.71 20.96 -5.94
C ASN A 86 -1.83 20.59 -7.15
N SER A 87 -1.44 19.32 -7.29
CA SER A 87 -0.66 18.86 -8.46
C SER A 87 -1.40 19.00 -9.80
N ARG A 88 -2.74 19.07 -9.79
CA ARG A 88 -3.56 19.26 -11.00
C ARG A 88 -3.86 20.73 -11.30
N ALA A 89 -3.75 21.61 -10.30
CA ALA A 89 -3.92 23.05 -10.44
C ALA A 89 -2.67 23.77 -10.97
N GLU A 90 -1.49 23.15 -10.85
CA GLU A 90 -0.21 23.66 -11.37
C GLU A 90 0.11 23.23 -12.82
N ARG A 91 -0.84 22.62 -13.54
CA ARG A 91 -0.73 22.25 -14.96
C ARG A 91 -1.73 23.03 -15.81
#